data_AF-A0A2V7WZY0-F1
#
_entry.id   AF-A0A2V7WZY0-F1
#
_cell.length_a   1.000
_cell.length_b   1.000
_cell.length_c   1.000
_cell.angle_alpha   90.00
_cell.angle_beta   90.00
_cell.angle_gamma   90.00
#
_symmetry.space_group_name_H-M   'P 1'
#
loop_
_entity.id
_entity.type
_entity.pdbx_description
1 polymer ?
#
loop_
_entity_poly.entity_id
_entity_poly.type
_entity_poly.pdbx_seq_one_letter_code
_entity_poly.pdbx_strand_id
1 'polypeptide(L)'
;MGPPPESPTGPLDRKLCQVGGVNQNYTSVAGTPYHIQIEDLGPVQDKVSGRELRRVNVIVYANYGEQNAQIVHGRDHDYPDIRSHAHNTFIKSRIADLAAEARRVIEEAEQKQVMRIKCLIREYYITKSDAVKKEFEEANTVFPFLFSRAFLELKMERAAAPPVAPTVAAPDPVVEAPLPVFDEARPAAHILSELTTEIERIVSEIEDGIQTLKAAGKADDILVQTCRKLVARAQETLAERAASGFTVRRLEMTRNSLTTTWRQVQSRLKS
;
A
#
# COMPACT_ATOMS: atom_id res chain seq x y z
N MET A 1 50.30 36.12 14.85
CA MET A 1 49.62 35.04 14.11
C MET A 1 49.61 33.82 15.01
N GLY A 2 48.45 33.42 15.53
CA GLY A 2 48.34 32.16 16.26
C GLY A 2 48.51 30.99 15.28
N PRO A 3 49.07 29.85 15.70
CA PRO A 3 49.10 28.66 14.86
C PRO A 3 47.66 28.30 14.43
N PRO A 4 47.46 27.80 13.20
CA PRO A 4 46.15 27.30 12.79
C PRO A 4 45.70 26.21 13.77
N PRO A 5 44.40 26.15 14.12
CA PRO A 5 43.90 25.12 15.02
C PRO A 5 44.24 23.75 14.40
N GLU A 6 44.98 22.94 15.16
CA GLU A 6 45.32 21.58 14.78
C GLU A 6 44.02 20.87 14.40
N SER A 7 43.97 20.34 13.17
CA SER A 7 42.89 19.43 12.78
C SER A 7 42.93 18.26 13.77
N PRO A 8 41.81 17.89 14.41
CA PRO A 8 41.83 16.83 15.40
C PRO A 8 42.26 15.54 14.72
N THR A 9 43.47 15.09 15.04
CA THR A 9 44.12 13.88 14.51
C THR A 9 43.64 12.61 15.24
N GLY A 10 42.70 12.75 16.17
CA GLY A 10 42.04 11.67 16.89
C GLY A 10 40.74 11.19 16.22
N PRO A 11 40.24 10.01 16.60
CA PRO A 11 38.92 9.54 16.17
C PRO A 11 37.84 10.56 16.55
N LEU A 12 36.85 10.71 15.67
CA LEU A 12 35.70 11.58 15.94
C LEU A 12 35.00 11.17 17.24
N ASP A 13 34.47 12.17 17.94
CA ASP A 13 33.54 11.94 19.03
C ASP A 13 32.33 11.15 18.52
N ARG A 14 31.85 10.21 19.35
CA ARG A 14 30.70 9.34 19.01
C ARG A 14 29.47 10.13 18.54
N LYS A 15 29.24 11.32 19.12
CA LYS A 15 28.14 12.22 18.73
C LYS A 15 28.26 12.73 17.29
N LEU A 16 29.48 12.88 16.79
CA LEU A 16 29.79 13.32 15.43
C LEU A 16 29.83 12.15 14.43
N CYS A 17 29.71 10.90 14.90
CA CYS A 17 29.63 9.71 14.07
C CYS A 17 28.20 9.37 13.63
N GLN A 18 27.17 9.98 14.21
CA GLN A 18 25.79 9.70 13.84
C GLN A 18 25.49 10.18 12.41
N VAL A 19 25.01 9.26 11.57
CA VAL A 19 24.57 9.57 10.21
C VAL A 19 23.06 9.49 10.17
N GLY A 20 22.42 10.48 9.54
CA GLY A 20 20.97 10.49 9.36
C GLY A 20 20.49 9.28 8.56
N GLY A 21 19.38 8.69 9.01
CA GLY A 21 18.72 7.56 8.36
C GLY A 21 17.81 7.96 7.19
N VAL A 22 17.14 6.96 6.63
CA VAL A 22 16.01 7.14 5.68
C VAL A 22 14.73 6.81 6.42
N ASN A 23 13.72 7.67 6.33
CA ASN A 23 12.40 7.43 6.89
C ASN A 23 11.39 8.08 5.94
N GLN A 24 10.96 7.32 4.93
CA GLN A 24 10.22 7.85 3.79
C GLN A 24 9.15 6.89 3.27
N ASN A 25 8.03 7.46 2.82
CA ASN A 25 6.96 6.76 2.12
C ASN A 25 7.24 6.72 0.62
N TYR A 26 6.91 5.59 0.00
CA TYR A 26 7.02 5.33 -1.43
C TYR A 26 5.76 4.64 -1.94
N THR A 27 5.63 4.60 -3.26
CA THR A 27 4.59 3.85 -3.96
C THR A 27 5.26 2.97 -5.00
N SER A 28 4.97 1.68 -5.01
CA SER A 28 5.54 0.76 -6.00
C SER A 28 4.95 0.99 -7.38
N VAL A 29 5.57 0.43 -8.42
CA VAL A 29 4.99 0.42 -9.78
C VAL A 29 3.60 -0.24 -9.79
N ALA A 30 3.35 -1.20 -8.89
CA ALA A 30 2.03 -1.82 -8.74
C ALA A 30 0.99 -0.94 -8.01
N GLY A 31 1.40 0.23 -7.51
CA GLY A 31 0.54 1.14 -6.76
C GLY A 31 0.45 0.83 -5.26
N THR A 32 1.25 -0.12 -4.76
CA THR A 32 1.32 -0.48 -3.34
C THR A 32 2.04 0.62 -2.57
N PRO A 33 1.42 1.25 -1.57
CA PRO A 33 2.12 2.14 -0.66
C PRO A 33 3.03 1.33 0.28
N TYR A 34 4.30 1.74 0.39
CA TYR A 34 5.26 1.16 1.33
C TYR A 34 6.13 2.24 1.98
N HIS A 35 6.69 1.91 3.13
CA HIS A 35 7.52 2.78 3.96
C HIS A 35 8.88 2.14 4.17
N ILE A 36 9.95 2.88 3.92
CA ILE A 36 11.33 2.43 4.21
C ILE A 36 11.85 3.22 5.39
N GLN A 37 12.27 2.49 6.42
CA GLN A 37 12.96 2.98 7.60
C GLN A 37 14.36 2.36 7.62
N ILE A 38 15.40 3.19 7.53
CA ILE A 38 16.79 2.80 7.65
C ILE A 38 17.40 3.66 8.74
N GLU A 39 17.92 3.03 9.78
CA GLU A 39 18.48 3.71 10.94
C GLU A 39 19.92 3.27 11.16
N ASP A 40 20.80 4.24 11.38
CA ASP A 40 22.12 4.02 11.93
C ASP A 40 21.99 3.92 13.46
N LEU A 41 22.01 2.69 13.97
CA LEU A 41 21.92 2.41 15.40
C LEU A 41 23.22 2.72 16.14
N GLY A 42 24.28 3.08 15.41
CA GLY A 42 25.58 3.38 15.97
C GLY A 42 26.32 2.11 16.42
N PRO A 43 27.22 2.22 17.43
CA PRO A 43 28.07 1.12 17.83
C PRO A 43 27.28 0.00 18.54
N VAL A 44 27.50 -1.23 18.11
CA VAL A 44 26.94 -2.48 18.65
C VAL A 44 28.09 -3.45 18.88
N GLN A 45 28.06 -4.15 20.00
CA GLN A 45 29.06 -5.18 20.29
C GLN A 45 28.66 -6.50 19.62
N ASP A 46 29.50 -7.00 18.72
CA ASP A 46 29.34 -8.33 18.18
C ASP A 46 29.71 -9.37 19.25
N LYS A 47 28.74 -10.22 19.62
CA LYS A 47 28.91 -11.25 20.65
C LYS A 47 29.86 -12.36 20.22
N VAL A 48 30.06 -12.56 18.92
CA VAL A 48 30.91 -13.64 18.39
C VAL A 48 32.36 -13.18 18.29
N SER A 49 32.63 -12.06 17.63
CA SER A 49 34.00 -11.56 17.47
C SER A 49 34.49 -10.69 18.63
N GLY A 50 33.60 -10.24 19.52
CA GLY A 50 33.90 -9.32 20.62
C GLY A 50 34.21 -7.88 20.16
N ARG A 51 34.10 -7.59 18.85
CA ARG A 51 34.44 -6.29 18.27
C ARG A 51 33.26 -5.32 18.33
N GLU A 52 33.56 -4.03 18.44
CA GLU A 52 32.59 -2.95 18.27
C GLU A 52 32.37 -2.74 16.76
N LEU A 53 31.13 -2.95 16.32
CA LEU A 53 30.68 -2.74 14.94
C LEU A 53 29.69 -1.58 14.92
N ARG A 54 29.45 -1.00 13.76
CA ARG A 54 28.39 -0.02 13.55
C ARG A 54 27.25 -0.66 12.80
N ARG A 55 26.06 -0.65 13.39
CA ARG A 55 24.89 -1.31 12.81
C ARG A 55 23.98 -0.32 12.10
N VAL A 56 23.68 -0.62 10.84
CA VAL A 56 22.61 0.02 10.08
C VAL A 56 21.47 -0.98 9.94
N ASN A 57 20.33 -0.67 10.52
CA ASN A 57 19.12 -1.48 10.45
C ASN A 57 18.23 -0.98 9.30
N VAL A 58 17.70 -1.90 8.50
CA VAL A 58 16.76 -1.64 7.41
C VAL A 58 15.45 -2.36 7.73
N ILE A 59 14.34 -1.64 7.73
CA ILE A 59 12.99 -2.19 7.85
C ILE A 59 12.12 -1.56 6.77
N VAL A 60 11.39 -2.42 6.05
CA VAL A 60 10.42 -2.01 5.04
C VAL A 60 9.05 -2.48 5.48
N TYR A 61 8.11 -1.55 5.54
CA TYR A 61 6.71 -1.82 5.79
C TYR A 61 5.95 -1.67 4.48
N ALA A 62 5.11 -2.63 4.11
CA ALA A 62 4.21 -2.45 2.96
C ALA A 62 2.77 -2.59 3.39
N ASN A 63 1.90 -1.84 2.72
CA ASN A 63 0.47 -1.97 2.85
C ASN A 63 -0.10 -2.49 1.53
N TYR A 64 -0.43 -3.78 1.50
CA TYR A 64 -1.03 -4.45 0.35
C TYR A 64 -2.55 -4.28 0.25
N GLY A 65 -3.15 -3.33 0.97
CA GLY A 65 -4.60 -3.13 1.06
C GLY A 65 -5.19 -3.40 2.45
N GLU A 66 -4.33 -3.68 3.44
CA GLU A 66 -4.74 -3.91 4.82
C GLU A 66 -4.80 -2.62 5.65
N GLN A 67 -5.48 -2.69 6.81
CA GLN A 67 -5.58 -1.56 7.75
C GLN A 67 -4.21 -1.20 8.36
N ASN A 68 -3.32 -2.17 8.49
CA ASN A 68 -1.99 -2.00 9.08
C ASN A 68 -0.90 -2.35 8.06
N ALA A 69 0.19 -1.57 8.04
CA ALA A 69 1.36 -1.92 7.26
C ALA A 69 2.11 -3.08 7.94
N GLN A 70 2.55 -4.06 7.16
CA GLN A 70 3.29 -5.22 7.65
C GLN A 70 4.78 -5.08 7.33
N ILE A 71 5.65 -5.62 8.20
CA ILE A 71 7.08 -5.72 7.90
C ILE A 71 7.26 -6.78 6.81
N VAL A 72 7.69 -6.34 5.63
CA VAL A 72 7.91 -7.19 4.46
C VAL A 72 9.39 -7.47 4.21
N HIS A 73 10.26 -6.63 4.75
CA HIS A 73 11.70 -6.81 4.68
C HIS A 73 12.36 -6.22 5.93
N GLY A 74 13.29 -6.95 6.54
CA GLY A 74 14.04 -6.51 7.69
C GLY A 74 15.44 -7.09 7.66
N ARG A 75 16.48 -6.25 7.76
CA ARG A 75 17.88 -6.71 7.77
C ARG A 75 18.81 -5.75 8.51
N ASP A 76 19.69 -6.33 9.31
CA ASP A 76 20.80 -5.61 9.93
C ASP A 76 22.05 -5.70 9.05
N HIS A 77 22.75 -4.58 8.93
CA HIS A 77 24.03 -4.46 8.23
C HIS A 77 25.08 -3.93 9.19
N ASP A 78 26.04 -4.80 9.51
CA ASP A 78 27.13 -4.46 10.42
C ASP A 78 28.37 -4.03 9.62
N TYR A 79 28.90 -2.85 9.95
CA TYR A 79 30.10 -2.25 9.38
C TYR A 79 31.17 -2.07 10.46
N PRO A 80 32.45 -1.90 10.11
CA PRO A 80 33.47 -1.53 11.10
C PRO A 80 33.15 -0.17 11.75
N ASP A 81 33.25 -0.03 13.09
CA ASP A 81 33.06 1.27 13.77
C ASP A 81 34.29 2.19 13.61
N ILE A 82 34.48 2.76 12.41
CA ILE A 82 35.56 3.70 12.14
C ILE A 82 35.08 5.14 12.34
N ARG A 83 35.56 5.79 13.39
CA ARG A 83 35.15 7.14 13.79
C ARG A 83 35.86 8.22 12.98
N SER A 84 35.49 8.36 11.70
CA SER A 84 36.04 9.37 10.79
C SER A 84 34.95 9.98 9.89
N HIS A 85 35.17 11.21 9.41
CA HIS A 85 34.24 11.86 8.51
C HIS A 85 34.12 11.11 7.17
N ALA A 86 35.24 10.57 6.66
CA ALA A 86 35.25 9.74 5.46
C ALA A 86 34.36 8.50 5.63
N HIS A 87 34.43 7.84 6.79
CA HIS A 87 33.60 6.69 7.07
C HIS A 87 32.11 7.06 7.26
N ASN A 88 31.80 8.20 7.86
CA ASN A 88 30.42 8.70 7.91
C ASN A 88 29.84 8.93 6.49
N THR A 89 30.63 9.50 5.57
CA THR A 89 30.23 9.67 4.18
C THR A 89 30.00 8.32 3.50
N PHE A 90 30.86 7.34 3.77
CA PHE A 90 30.65 5.96 3.32
C PHE A 90 29.34 5.36 3.84
N ILE A 91 29.07 5.44 5.15
CA ILE A 91 27.82 4.93 5.73
C ILE A 91 26.60 5.64 5.15
N LYS A 92 26.68 6.96 4.93
CA LYS A 92 25.61 7.72 4.26
C LYS A 92 25.34 7.21 2.84
N SER A 93 26.38 6.93 2.07
CA SER A 93 26.25 6.31 0.74
C SER A 93 25.61 4.92 0.84
N ARG A 94 26.05 4.10 1.81
CA ARG A 94 25.48 2.77 2.02
C ARG A 94 24.01 2.81 2.41
N ILE A 95 23.58 3.77 3.23
CA ILE A 95 22.15 3.96 3.55
C ILE A 95 21.33 4.26 2.29
N ALA A 96 21.85 5.11 1.39
CA ALA A 96 21.19 5.40 0.12
C ALA A 96 21.14 4.16 -0.80
N ASP A 97 22.24 3.39 -0.88
CA ASP A 97 22.30 2.13 -1.63
C ASP A 97 21.29 1.12 -1.08
N LEU A 98 21.24 0.94 0.24
CA LEU A 98 20.31 0.03 0.92
C LEU A 98 18.86 0.44 0.69
N ALA A 99 18.55 1.74 0.64
CA ALA A 99 17.21 2.20 0.28
C ALA A 99 16.86 1.82 -1.17
N ALA A 100 17.79 1.96 -2.11
CA ALA A 100 17.58 1.55 -3.50
C ALA A 100 17.43 0.02 -3.64
N GLU A 101 18.27 -0.75 -2.96
CA GLU A 101 18.19 -2.21 -2.89
C GLU A 101 16.85 -2.67 -2.29
N ALA A 102 16.41 -2.07 -1.19
CA ALA A 102 15.14 -2.36 -0.55
C ALA A 102 13.96 -2.12 -1.50
N ARG A 103 13.95 -1.01 -2.24
CA ARG A 103 12.92 -0.76 -3.27
C ARG A 103 12.90 -1.86 -4.33
N ARG A 104 14.07 -2.25 -4.84
CA ARG A 104 14.19 -3.31 -5.85
C ARG A 104 13.68 -4.65 -5.33
N VAL A 105 13.99 -5.01 -4.08
CA VAL A 105 13.51 -6.24 -3.44
C VAL A 105 11.98 -6.27 -3.38
N ILE A 106 11.33 -5.16 -3.02
CA ILE A 106 9.87 -5.07 -3.01
C ILE A 106 9.30 -5.22 -4.43
N GLU A 107 9.84 -4.50 -5.40
CA GLU A 107 9.37 -4.58 -6.80
C GLU A 107 9.52 -5.99 -7.37
N GLU A 108 10.64 -6.68 -7.11
CA GLU A 108 10.85 -8.07 -7.53
C GLU A 108 9.87 -9.03 -6.85
N ALA A 109 9.61 -8.85 -5.55
CA ALA A 109 8.66 -9.67 -4.80
C ALA A 109 7.23 -9.49 -5.33
N GLU A 110 6.82 -8.24 -5.56
CA GLU A 110 5.52 -7.92 -6.16
C GLU A 110 5.38 -8.50 -7.56
N GLN A 111 6.42 -8.40 -8.40
CA GLN A 111 6.39 -8.94 -9.76
C GLN A 111 6.23 -10.46 -9.75
N LYS A 112 6.92 -11.17 -8.84
CA LYS A 112 6.75 -12.62 -8.66
C LYS A 112 5.32 -12.96 -8.26
N GLN A 113 4.73 -12.20 -7.34
CA GLN A 113 3.37 -12.42 -6.88
C GLN A 113 2.34 -12.11 -7.98
N VAL A 114 2.53 -11.05 -8.77
CA VAL A 114 1.73 -10.74 -9.96
C VAL A 114 1.76 -11.91 -10.93
N MET A 115 2.95 -12.45 -11.23
CA MET A 115 3.08 -13.61 -12.12
C MET A 115 2.36 -14.85 -11.58
N ARG A 116 2.46 -15.11 -10.28
CA ARG A 116 1.71 -16.20 -9.63
C ARG A 116 0.21 -16.02 -9.80
N ILE A 117 -0.31 -14.81 -9.55
CA ILE A 117 -1.74 -14.51 -9.73
C ILE A 117 -2.16 -14.72 -11.20
N LYS A 118 -1.34 -14.29 -12.16
CA LYS A 118 -1.62 -14.55 -13.59
C LYS A 118 -1.74 -16.04 -13.90
N CYS A 119 -0.83 -16.87 -13.36
CA CYS A 119 -0.88 -18.32 -13.52
C CYS A 119 -2.18 -18.90 -12.94
N LEU A 120 -2.55 -18.51 -11.72
CA LEU A 120 -3.79 -18.95 -11.08
C LEU A 120 -5.04 -18.59 -11.89
N ILE A 121 -5.09 -17.35 -12.41
CA ILE A 121 -6.20 -16.90 -13.25
C ILE A 121 -6.29 -17.76 -14.51
N ARG A 122 -5.17 -17.95 -15.24
CA ARG A 122 -5.15 -18.76 -16.46
C ARG A 122 -5.56 -20.21 -16.19
N GLU A 123 -5.03 -20.81 -15.13
CA GLU A 123 -5.32 -22.18 -14.74
C GLU A 123 -6.80 -22.37 -14.39
N TYR A 124 -7.41 -21.44 -13.65
CA TYR A 124 -8.85 -21.47 -13.38
C TYR A 124 -9.67 -21.42 -14.67
N TYR A 125 -9.30 -20.57 -15.63
CA TYR A 125 -10.05 -20.48 -16.89
C TYR A 125 -9.95 -21.75 -17.75
N ILE A 126 -8.85 -22.50 -17.65
CA ILE A 126 -8.65 -23.77 -18.36
C ILE A 126 -9.37 -24.92 -17.63
N THR A 127 -9.15 -25.04 -16.33
CA THR A 127 -9.55 -26.23 -15.55
C THR A 127 -10.93 -26.12 -14.93
N LYS A 128 -11.44 -24.88 -14.72
CA LYS A 128 -12.64 -24.58 -13.93
C LYS A 128 -12.62 -25.20 -12.53
N SER A 129 -11.42 -25.43 -11.98
CA SER A 129 -11.22 -26.02 -10.67
C SER A 129 -11.64 -25.06 -9.55
N ASP A 130 -12.52 -25.52 -8.65
CA ASP A 130 -12.94 -24.77 -7.46
C ASP A 130 -11.78 -24.55 -6.47
N ALA A 131 -10.79 -25.45 -6.46
CA ALA A 131 -9.60 -25.29 -5.62
C ALA A 131 -8.76 -24.09 -6.07
N VAL A 132 -8.53 -23.96 -7.39
CA VAL A 132 -7.81 -22.84 -7.99
C VAL A 132 -8.62 -21.54 -7.84
N LYS A 133 -9.96 -21.65 -7.94
CA LYS A 133 -10.86 -20.53 -7.69
C LYS A 133 -10.68 -19.93 -6.31
N LYS A 134 -10.70 -20.79 -5.29
CA LYS A 134 -10.48 -20.38 -3.90
C LYS A 134 -9.11 -19.73 -3.70
N GLU A 135 -8.06 -20.28 -4.31
CA GLU A 135 -6.70 -19.75 -4.16
C GLU A 135 -6.52 -18.36 -4.78
N PHE A 136 -7.11 -18.10 -5.97
CA PHE A 136 -7.02 -16.75 -6.55
C PHE A 136 -7.95 -15.75 -5.85
N GLU A 137 -9.11 -16.18 -5.32
CA GLU A 137 -9.99 -15.33 -4.50
C GLU A 137 -9.33 -14.92 -3.18
N GLU A 138 -8.59 -15.83 -2.54
CA GLU A 138 -7.76 -15.54 -1.39
C GLU A 138 -6.63 -14.56 -1.75
N ALA A 139 -5.95 -14.77 -2.88
CA ALA A 139 -4.93 -13.85 -3.37
C ALA A 139 -5.49 -12.44 -3.67
N ASN A 140 -6.73 -12.33 -4.15
CA ASN A 140 -7.40 -11.04 -4.35
C ASN A 140 -7.74 -10.36 -3.02
N THR A 141 -8.04 -11.14 -1.99
CA THR A 141 -8.33 -10.62 -0.64
C THR A 141 -7.06 -10.09 0.03
N VAL A 142 -5.95 -10.84 -0.05
CA VAL A 142 -4.69 -10.50 0.60
C VAL A 142 -3.88 -9.46 -0.20
N PHE A 143 -3.93 -9.52 -1.53
CA PHE A 143 -3.14 -8.66 -2.42
C PHE A 143 -3.99 -7.99 -3.52
N PRO A 144 -5.04 -7.21 -3.16
CA PRO A 144 -5.96 -6.61 -4.13
C PRO A 144 -5.28 -5.74 -5.21
N PHE A 145 -4.23 -4.99 -4.85
CA PHE A 145 -3.50 -4.15 -5.81
C PHE A 145 -2.71 -4.98 -6.83
N LEU A 146 -2.02 -6.02 -6.36
CA LEU A 146 -1.25 -6.94 -7.22
C LEU A 146 -2.20 -7.76 -8.11
N PHE A 147 -3.37 -8.13 -7.58
CA PHE A 147 -4.40 -8.84 -8.32
C PHE A 147 -4.98 -8.00 -9.45
N SER A 148 -5.35 -6.75 -9.16
CA SER A 148 -5.86 -5.79 -10.14
C SER A 148 -4.86 -5.58 -11.29
N ARG A 149 -3.58 -5.42 -10.94
CA ARG A 149 -2.50 -5.29 -11.93
C ARG A 149 -2.34 -6.55 -12.78
N ALA A 150 -2.28 -7.73 -12.15
CA ALA A 150 -2.16 -9.01 -12.87
C ALA A 150 -3.29 -9.19 -13.89
N PHE A 151 -4.52 -8.83 -13.50
CA PHE A 151 -5.69 -8.91 -14.36
C PHE A 151 -5.66 -7.92 -15.53
N LEU A 152 -5.24 -6.67 -15.29
CA LEU A 152 -5.07 -5.66 -16.35
C LEU A 152 -3.98 -6.09 -17.36
N GLU A 153 -2.83 -6.56 -16.87
CA GLU A 153 -1.75 -7.04 -17.75
C GLU A 153 -2.22 -8.24 -18.60
N LEU A 154 -2.97 -9.19 -18.02
CA LEU A 154 -3.55 -10.29 -18.78
C LEU A 154 -4.55 -9.83 -19.85
N LYS A 155 -5.37 -8.82 -19.55
CA LYS A 155 -6.29 -8.23 -20.54
C LYS A 155 -5.53 -7.59 -21.70
N MET A 156 -4.44 -6.87 -21.41
CA MET A 156 -3.60 -6.24 -22.43
C MET A 156 -2.86 -7.29 -23.27
N GLU A 157 -2.31 -8.34 -22.65
CA GLU A 157 -1.67 -9.46 -23.35
C GLU A 157 -2.64 -10.15 -24.31
N ARG A 158 -3.90 -10.35 -23.91
CA ARG A 158 -4.94 -10.93 -24.77
C ARG A 158 -5.32 -10.02 -25.93
N ALA A 159 -5.35 -8.70 -25.71
CA ALA A 159 -5.62 -7.72 -26.76
C ALA A 159 -4.45 -7.56 -27.75
N ALA A 160 -3.22 -7.80 -27.30
CA ALA A 160 -2.01 -7.72 -28.11
C ALA A 160 -1.64 -9.04 -28.82
N ALA A 161 -2.31 -10.15 -28.48
CA ALA A 161 -2.09 -11.42 -29.15
C ALA A 161 -2.57 -11.37 -30.62
N PRO A 162 -1.73 -11.74 -31.60
CA PRO A 162 -2.15 -11.78 -33.00
C PRO A 162 -3.32 -12.75 -33.17
N PRO A 163 -4.28 -12.47 -34.07
CA PRO A 163 -5.36 -13.40 -34.36
C PRO A 163 -4.76 -14.72 -34.83
N VAL A 164 -5.06 -15.80 -34.11
CA VAL A 164 -4.68 -17.16 -34.53
C VAL A 164 -5.43 -17.41 -35.85
N ALA A 165 -4.69 -17.49 -36.95
CA ALA A 165 -5.28 -17.82 -38.25
C ALA A 165 -5.99 -19.19 -38.15
N PRO A 166 -7.23 -19.32 -38.63
CA PRO A 166 -7.94 -20.59 -38.57
C PRO A 166 -7.20 -21.59 -39.46
N THR A 167 -6.67 -22.64 -38.84
CA THR A 167 -6.17 -23.80 -39.60
C THR A 167 -7.38 -24.51 -40.17
N VAL A 168 -7.50 -24.49 -41.49
CA VAL A 168 -8.63 -25.07 -42.22
C VAL A 168 -8.59 -26.60 -42.09
N ALA A 169 -9.49 -27.16 -41.29
CA ALA A 169 -10.00 -28.52 -41.44
C ALA A 169 -11.50 -28.48 -41.07
N ALA A 170 -12.37 -28.80 -42.02
CA ALA A 170 -13.82 -28.84 -41.87
C ALA A 170 -14.29 -30.20 -41.31
N PRO A 171 -15.58 -30.38 -40.95
CA PRO A 171 -16.36 -29.62 -39.97
C PRO A 171 -16.99 -30.55 -38.91
N ASP A 172 -17.18 -30.08 -37.68
CA ASP A 172 -18.21 -30.59 -36.77
C ASP A 172 -19.12 -29.41 -36.37
N PRO A 173 -20.44 -29.60 -36.19
CA PRO A 173 -21.38 -28.52 -35.95
C PRO A 173 -21.23 -28.07 -34.49
N VAL A 174 -20.26 -27.20 -34.23
CA VAL A 174 -20.21 -26.47 -32.97
C VAL A 174 -21.30 -25.41 -33.07
N VAL A 175 -22.39 -25.69 -32.35
CA VAL A 175 -23.43 -24.74 -31.98
C VAL A 175 -22.76 -23.39 -31.73
N GLU A 176 -23.05 -22.42 -32.58
CA GLU A 176 -22.68 -21.03 -32.39
C GLU A 176 -23.38 -20.58 -31.10
N ALA A 177 -22.69 -20.72 -29.97
CA ALA A 177 -23.15 -20.19 -28.71
C ALA A 177 -23.31 -18.69 -28.94
N PRO A 178 -24.51 -18.12 -28.80
CA PRO A 178 -24.71 -16.69 -28.94
C PRO A 178 -23.73 -15.98 -28.03
N LEU A 179 -23.05 -14.97 -28.60
CA LEU A 179 -22.14 -14.07 -27.89
C LEU A 179 -22.72 -13.76 -26.51
N PRO A 180 -21.97 -13.91 -25.41
CA PRO A 180 -22.46 -13.41 -24.15
C PRO A 180 -22.47 -11.88 -24.25
N VAL A 181 -23.66 -11.32 -24.37
CA VAL A 181 -23.93 -9.93 -24.01
C VAL A 181 -23.69 -9.84 -22.51
N PHE A 182 -22.46 -9.54 -22.12
CA PHE A 182 -22.16 -9.08 -20.78
C PHE A 182 -22.37 -7.58 -20.74
N ASP A 183 -23.12 -7.14 -19.73
CA ASP A 183 -23.51 -5.76 -19.42
C ASP A 183 -22.48 -4.73 -19.91
N GLU A 184 -22.97 -3.73 -20.63
CA GLU A 184 -22.24 -2.51 -20.93
C GLU A 184 -21.47 -2.07 -19.67
N ALA A 185 -20.15 -1.94 -19.80
CA ALA A 185 -19.31 -1.48 -18.71
C ALA A 185 -19.92 -0.21 -18.11
N ARG A 186 -20.42 -0.31 -16.88
CA ARG A 186 -21.11 0.79 -16.20
C ARG A 186 -20.23 2.05 -16.28
N PRO A 187 -20.71 3.16 -16.86
CA PRO A 187 -19.89 4.35 -17.03
C PRO A 187 -19.34 4.82 -15.67
N ALA A 188 -18.06 5.17 -15.60
CA ALA A 188 -17.43 5.64 -14.36
C ALA A 188 -18.18 6.83 -13.71
N ALA A 189 -18.86 7.64 -14.52
CA ALA A 189 -19.75 8.71 -14.07
C ALA A 189 -20.92 8.21 -13.20
N HIS A 190 -21.48 7.05 -13.51
CA HIS A 190 -22.57 6.44 -12.74
C HIS A 190 -22.07 5.96 -11.37
N ILE A 191 -20.88 5.34 -11.34
CA ILE A 191 -20.24 4.86 -10.10
C ILE A 191 -19.90 6.04 -9.17
N LEU A 192 -19.37 7.13 -9.73
CA LEU A 192 -19.09 8.35 -8.97
C LEU A 192 -20.36 8.97 -8.38
N SER A 193 -21.45 8.99 -9.15
CA SER A 193 -22.76 9.50 -8.70
C SER A 193 -23.34 8.66 -7.56
N GLU A 194 -23.31 7.33 -7.70
CA GLU A 194 -23.76 6.39 -6.65
C GLU A 194 -22.95 6.56 -5.36
N LEU A 195 -21.61 6.58 -5.46
CA LEU A 195 -20.75 6.75 -4.30
C LEU A 195 -20.93 8.10 -3.62
N THR A 196 -21.12 9.16 -4.40
CA THR A 196 -21.42 10.50 -3.88
C THR A 196 -22.71 10.48 -3.07
N THR A 197 -23.77 9.92 -3.64
CA THR A 197 -25.09 9.81 -3.00
C THR A 197 -25.01 8.97 -1.73
N GLU A 198 -24.24 7.87 -1.76
CA GLU A 198 -24.05 7.00 -0.61
C GLU A 198 -23.27 7.69 0.52
N ILE A 199 -22.23 8.46 0.20
CA ILE A 199 -21.48 9.26 1.17
C ILE A 199 -22.38 10.33 1.79
N GLU A 200 -23.15 11.07 0.98
CA GLU A 200 -24.10 12.09 1.46
C GLU A 200 -25.12 11.47 2.43
N ARG A 201 -25.66 10.29 2.10
CA ARG A 201 -26.57 9.55 2.98
C ARG A 201 -25.90 9.17 4.31
N ILE A 202 -24.72 8.57 4.28
CA ILE A 202 -24.04 8.11 5.50
C ILE A 202 -23.63 9.31 6.38
N VAL A 203 -23.23 10.44 5.78
CA VAL A 203 -22.95 11.68 6.51
C VAL A 203 -24.19 12.13 7.29
N SER A 204 -25.36 12.20 6.63
CA SER A 204 -26.62 12.57 7.28
C SER A 204 -26.97 11.61 8.42
N GLU A 205 -26.84 10.30 8.18
CA GLU A 205 -27.12 9.27 9.20
C GLU A 205 -26.21 9.42 10.43
N ILE A 206 -24.91 9.70 10.24
CA ILE A 206 -23.97 9.95 11.33
C ILE A 206 -24.34 11.22 12.11
N GLU A 207 -24.68 12.31 11.43
CA GLU A 207 -25.08 13.57 12.06
C GLU A 207 -26.34 13.38 12.93
N ASP A 208 -27.37 12.73 12.40
CA ASP A 208 -28.61 12.42 13.10
C ASP A 208 -28.37 11.48 14.30
N GLY A 209 -27.53 10.45 14.11
CA GLY A 209 -27.19 9.52 15.18
C GLY A 209 -26.45 10.20 16.34
N ILE A 210 -25.56 11.17 16.04
CA ILE A 210 -24.87 11.95 17.08
C ILE A 210 -25.84 12.84 17.84
N GLN A 211 -26.77 13.51 17.15
CA GLN A 211 -27.78 14.33 17.82
C GLN A 211 -28.65 13.49 18.76
N THR A 212 -29.04 12.29 18.31
CA THR A 212 -29.79 11.33 19.11
C THR A 212 -29.00 10.89 20.34
N LEU A 213 -27.72 10.54 20.19
CA LEU A 213 -26.85 10.17 21.32
C LEU A 213 -26.67 11.31 22.32
N LYS A 214 -26.56 12.56 21.84
CA LYS A 214 -26.47 13.75 22.69
C LYS A 214 -27.75 14.00 23.47
N ALA A 215 -28.90 13.93 22.81
CA ALA A 215 -30.20 14.08 23.46
C ALA A 215 -30.43 13.00 24.53
N ALA A 216 -29.92 11.79 24.31
CA ALA A 216 -29.99 10.69 25.27
C ALA A 216 -28.91 10.74 26.38
N GLY A 217 -28.00 11.73 26.35
CA GLY A 217 -26.88 11.81 27.32
C GLY A 217 -25.84 10.68 27.19
N LYS A 218 -25.85 9.94 26.07
CA LYS A 218 -24.95 8.79 25.79
C LYS A 218 -23.80 9.15 24.84
N ALA A 219 -23.66 10.43 24.50
CA ALA A 219 -22.60 10.92 23.63
C ALA A 219 -21.26 11.05 24.39
N ASP A 220 -20.24 10.38 23.86
CA ASP A 220 -18.86 10.48 24.30
C ASP A 220 -18.15 11.56 23.46
N ASP A 221 -17.47 12.49 24.12
CA ASP A 221 -16.81 13.62 23.46
C ASP A 221 -15.79 13.18 22.40
N ILE A 222 -15.10 12.05 22.62
CA ILE A 222 -14.14 11.51 21.67
C ILE A 222 -14.85 11.01 20.40
N LEU A 223 -15.99 10.33 20.57
CA LEU A 223 -16.80 9.86 19.45
C LEU A 223 -17.38 11.05 18.66
N VAL A 224 -17.92 12.05 19.35
CA VAL A 224 -18.48 13.25 18.71
C VAL A 224 -17.42 14.01 17.93
N GLN A 225 -16.22 14.19 18.49
CA GLN A 225 -15.12 14.86 17.79
C GLN A 225 -14.63 14.07 16.57
N THR A 226 -14.53 12.74 16.69
CA THR A 226 -14.10 11.86 15.60
C THR A 226 -15.09 11.90 14.44
N CYS A 227 -16.38 11.77 14.72
CA CYS A 227 -17.41 11.85 13.69
C CYS A 227 -17.43 13.23 13.02
N ARG A 228 -17.32 14.33 13.76
CA ARG A 228 -17.26 15.69 13.20
C ARG A 228 -16.10 15.86 12.22
N LYS A 229 -14.90 15.37 12.57
CA LYS A 229 -13.72 15.42 11.70
C LYS A 229 -13.92 14.61 10.42
N LEU A 230 -14.50 13.42 10.53
CA LEU A 230 -14.75 12.56 9.36
C LEU A 230 -15.83 13.12 8.45
N VAL A 231 -16.90 13.68 9.02
CA VAL A 231 -17.97 14.35 8.27
C VAL A 231 -17.42 15.58 7.54
N ALA A 232 -16.67 16.45 8.22
CA ALA A 232 -16.06 17.63 7.60
C ALA A 232 -15.14 17.25 6.42
N ARG A 233 -14.29 16.24 6.61
CA ARG A 233 -13.40 15.73 5.55
C ARG A 233 -14.16 15.12 4.37
N ALA A 234 -15.28 14.46 4.64
CA ALA A 234 -16.15 13.91 3.60
C ALA A 234 -16.83 15.04 2.81
N GLN A 235 -17.36 16.05 3.49
CA GLN A 235 -17.96 17.24 2.87
C GLN A 235 -16.94 18.01 2.02
N GLU A 236 -15.71 18.19 2.48
CA GLU A 236 -14.61 18.77 1.70
C GLU A 236 -14.33 17.95 0.43
N THR A 237 -14.25 16.62 0.57
CA THR A 237 -14.04 15.72 -0.57
C THR A 237 -15.20 15.79 -1.59
N LEU A 238 -16.43 15.97 -1.11
CA LEU A 238 -17.61 16.13 -1.96
C LEU A 238 -17.75 17.53 -2.58
N ALA A 239 -17.17 18.57 -1.98
CA ALA A 239 -17.15 19.93 -2.50
C ALA A 239 -16.12 20.09 -3.63
N GLU A 240 -15.02 19.32 -3.60
CA GLU A 240 -13.95 19.33 -4.59
C GLU A 240 -14.25 18.49 -5.86
N ARG A 241 -15.50 18.47 -6.37
CA ARG A 241 -15.89 17.58 -7.51
C ARG A 241 -15.10 17.80 -8.80
N ALA A 242 -14.60 19.01 -8.99
CA ALA A 242 -13.81 19.40 -10.16
C ALA A 242 -12.30 19.21 -9.98
N ALA A 243 -11.84 18.80 -8.79
CA ALA A 243 -10.42 18.56 -8.53
C ALA A 243 -9.97 17.25 -9.19
N SER A 244 -8.72 17.22 -9.68
CA SER A 244 -8.09 16.01 -10.25
C SER A 244 -8.03 14.81 -9.27
N GLY A 245 -8.24 15.06 -7.97
CA GLY A 245 -8.34 14.04 -6.94
C GLY A 245 -9.74 13.45 -6.71
N PHE A 246 -10.79 13.93 -7.40
CA PHE A 246 -12.16 13.42 -7.30
C PHE A 246 -12.31 12.11 -8.10
N THR A 247 -11.86 11.03 -7.49
CA THR A 247 -11.78 9.69 -8.11
C THR A 247 -12.67 8.70 -7.37
N VAL A 248 -13.09 7.64 -8.07
CA VAL A 248 -13.84 6.51 -7.48
C VAL A 248 -13.15 6.00 -6.21
N ARG A 249 -11.82 5.84 -6.26
CA ARG A 249 -10.98 5.41 -5.12
C ARG A 249 -11.09 6.34 -3.90
N ARG A 250 -11.06 7.67 -4.10
CA ARG A 250 -11.16 8.64 -2.99
C ARG A 250 -12.56 8.62 -2.37
N LEU A 251 -13.59 8.44 -3.18
CA LEU A 251 -14.97 8.30 -2.69
C LEU A 251 -15.17 6.97 -1.95
N GLU A 252 -14.66 5.84 -2.45
CA GLU A 252 -14.73 4.55 -1.75
C GLU A 252 -14.02 4.58 -0.39
N MET A 253 -12.84 5.19 -0.30
CA MET A 253 -12.13 5.38 0.97
C MET A 253 -12.94 6.22 1.96
N THR A 254 -13.52 7.32 1.49
CA THR A 254 -14.38 8.20 2.28
C THR A 254 -15.61 7.43 2.76
N ARG A 255 -16.30 6.71 1.87
CA ARG A 255 -17.44 5.86 2.19
C ARG A 255 -17.07 4.83 3.25
N ASN A 256 -16.01 4.04 3.06
CA ASN A 256 -15.64 2.97 3.98
C ASN A 256 -15.31 3.49 5.39
N SER A 257 -14.63 4.64 5.46
CA SER A 257 -14.33 5.31 6.74
C SER A 257 -15.61 5.74 7.44
N LEU A 258 -16.55 6.34 6.70
CA LEU A 258 -17.85 6.75 7.23
C LEU A 258 -18.71 5.55 7.64
N THR A 259 -18.79 4.49 6.84
CA THR A 259 -19.55 3.28 7.16
C THR A 259 -19.06 2.63 8.45
N THR A 260 -17.75 2.60 8.68
CA THR A 260 -17.16 2.04 9.90
C THR A 260 -17.55 2.87 11.12
N THR A 261 -17.42 4.20 11.02
CA THR A 261 -17.84 5.12 12.08
C THR A 261 -19.35 5.07 12.32
N TRP A 262 -20.14 4.95 11.27
CA TRP A 262 -21.60 4.80 11.39
C TRP A 262 -21.98 3.55 12.17
N ARG A 263 -21.34 2.41 11.93
CA ARG A 263 -21.56 1.19 12.73
C ARG A 263 -21.24 1.40 14.21
N GLN A 264 -20.23 2.19 14.55
CA GLN A 264 -19.92 2.53 15.94
C GLN A 264 -21.01 3.39 16.57
N VAL A 265 -21.52 4.39 15.84
CA VAL A 265 -22.66 5.21 16.27
C VAL A 265 -23.92 4.34 16.47
N GLN A 266 -24.25 3.47 15.51
CA GLN A 266 -25.38 2.54 15.61
C GLN A 266 -25.26 1.59 16.80
N SER A 267 -24.06 1.08 17.08
CA SER A 267 -23.83 0.23 18.25
C SER A 267 -24.18 0.94 19.55
N ARG A 268 -23.94 2.25 19.63
CA ARG A 268 -24.25 3.05 20.83
C ARG A 268 -25.71 3.52 20.89
N LEU A 269 -26.39 3.60 19.74
CA LEU A 269 -27.84 3.87 19.71
C LEU A 269 -28.66 2.66 20.17
N LYS A 270 -28.14 1.44 20.00
CA LYS A 270 -28.80 0.20 20.43
C LYS A 270 -28.60 -0.12 21.92
N SER A 271 -27.57 0.45 22.55
CA SER A 271 -27.31 0.36 24.00
C SER A 271 -28.03 1.45 24.76
#